data_AF-A0A4U5P660-F1
#
_entry.id   AF-A0A4U5P660-F1
#
_cell.length_a   1.000
_cell.length_b   1.000
_cell.length_c   1.000
_cell.angle_alpha   90.00
_cell.angle_beta   90.00
_cell.angle_gamma   90.00
#
_symmetry.space_group_name_H-M   'P 1'
#
loop_
_entity.id
_entity.type
_entity.pdbx_description
1 polymer ?
#
loop_
_entity_poly.entity_id
_entity_poly.type
_entity_poly.pdbx_seq_one_letter_code
_entity_poly.pdbx_strand_id
1 'polypeptide(L)'
;MARRVLYLLLLSFTLYVVSMAGSGYSPRDFINASCKATHYPELCVECLSSYASGIQRDNRLVWGLKPREYQALKDCFENMGDTADRLSQSVREIGYMGRAVGQDFGWHMSNIVQTWVSAALTDENTCLDGFSSHLMDGNVKAAIKLRITNVAQVTSNALALVNHFASRHRAKNS
;
A
#
# COMPACT_ATOMS: atom_id res chain seq x y z
N MET A 1 22.10 -13.44 36.97
CA MET A 1 22.69 -12.73 35.82
C MET A 1 21.63 -12.22 34.84
N ALA A 2 20.66 -13.04 34.40
CA ALA A 2 19.58 -12.63 33.49
C ALA A 2 18.78 -11.38 33.88
N ARG A 3 18.49 -11.18 35.18
CA ARG A 3 17.73 -10.02 35.67
C ARG A 3 18.46 -8.67 35.50
N ARG A 4 19.81 -8.70 35.55
CA ARG A 4 20.65 -7.51 35.29
C ARG A 4 20.75 -7.23 33.79
N VAL A 5 20.82 -8.29 32.98
CA VAL A 5 20.80 -8.17 31.50
C VAL A 5 19.46 -7.59 31.03
N LEU A 6 18.33 -8.07 31.55
CA LEU A 6 17.01 -7.54 31.22
C LEU A 6 16.87 -6.06 31.60
N TYR A 7 17.38 -5.67 32.76
CA TYR A 7 17.35 -4.27 33.20
C TYR A 7 18.19 -3.36 32.29
N LEU A 8 19.37 -3.82 31.86
CA LEU A 8 20.21 -3.09 30.91
C LEU A 8 19.57 -2.99 29.52
N LEU A 9 18.92 -4.05 29.04
CA LEU A 9 18.18 -4.02 27.76
C LEU A 9 17.01 -3.05 27.82
N LEU A 10 16.23 -3.07 28.90
CA LEU A 10 15.12 -2.13 29.10
C LEU A 10 15.60 -0.69 29.20
N LEU A 11 16.70 -0.43 29.92
CA LEU A 11 17.32 0.91 29.99
C LEU A 11 17.85 1.37 28.63
N SER A 12 18.46 0.47 27.85
CA SER A 12 18.93 0.81 26.51
C SER A 12 17.77 1.14 25.57
N PHE A 13 16.65 0.41 25.70
CA PHE A 13 15.44 0.64 24.93
C PHE A 13 14.75 1.95 25.33
N THR A 14 14.65 2.27 26.63
CA THR A 14 14.08 3.54 27.07
C THR A 14 14.93 4.73 26.65
N LEU A 15 16.26 4.63 26.74
CA LEU A 15 17.18 5.67 26.25
C LEU A 15 17.07 5.87 24.74
N TYR A 16 16.95 4.78 23.98
CA TYR A 16 16.72 4.83 22.53
C TYR A 16 15.41 5.55 22.18
N VAL A 17 14.32 5.23 22.88
CA VAL A 17 13.01 5.88 22.69
C VAL A 17 13.04 7.37 23.06
N VAL A 18 13.69 7.74 24.18
CA VAL A 18 13.87 9.15 24.58
C VAL A 18 14.70 9.92 23.55
N SER A 19 15.73 9.29 22.97
CA SER A 19 16.52 9.89 21.89
C SER A 19 15.69 10.16 20.63
N MET A 20 14.69 9.33 20.33
CA MET A 20 13.78 9.55 19.19
C MET A 20 12.82 10.72 19.44
N ALA A 21 12.41 10.93 20.70
CA ALA A 21 11.47 11.98 21.09
C ALA A 21 12.05 13.42 21.07
N GLY A 22 13.39 13.57 21.06
CA GLY A 22 14.07 14.87 21.13
C GLY A 22 14.59 15.42 19.79
N SER A 23 14.54 14.62 18.71
CA SER A 23 14.91 15.09 17.38
C SER A 23 13.65 15.58 16.66
N GLY A 24 13.70 16.73 15.98
CA GLY A 24 12.62 17.21 15.12
C GLY A 24 12.39 16.25 13.95
N TYR A 25 11.81 15.09 14.24
CA TYR A 25 11.70 13.96 13.35
C TYR A 25 10.69 14.34 12.27
N SER A 26 11.19 14.60 11.06
CA SER A 26 10.31 14.93 9.95
C SER A 26 9.44 13.71 9.65
N PRO A 27 8.16 13.89 9.27
CA PRO A 27 7.36 12.80 8.70
C PRO A 27 8.11 12.04 7.59
N ARG A 28 8.99 12.74 6.86
CA ARG A 28 9.86 12.16 5.83
C ARG A 28 10.96 11.26 6.40
N ASP A 29 11.51 11.58 7.56
CA ASP A 29 12.54 10.76 8.23
C ASP A 29 11.94 9.47 8.78
N PHE A 30 10.72 9.55 9.33
CA PHE A 30 9.95 8.39 9.73
C PHE A 30 9.63 7.48 8.55
N ILE A 31 9.13 8.04 7.46
CA ILE A 31 8.85 7.28 6.23
C ILE A 31 10.11 6.57 5.74
N ASN A 32 11.24 7.27 5.65
CA ASN A 32 12.50 6.67 5.22
C ASN A 32 12.96 5.55 6.15
N ALA A 33 12.81 5.70 7.47
CA ALA A 33 13.17 4.68 8.43
C ALA A 33 12.26 3.45 8.35
N SER A 34 10.95 3.65 8.25
CA SER A 34 9.97 2.57 8.12
C SER A 34 10.10 1.83 6.79
N CYS A 35 10.30 2.54 5.69
CA CYS A 35 10.40 1.94 4.35
C CYS A 35 11.66 1.09 4.15
N LYS A 36 12.75 1.37 4.88
CA LYS A 36 13.97 0.54 4.88
C LYS A 36 13.74 -0.91 5.32
N ALA A 37 12.68 -1.18 6.08
CA ALA A 37 12.32 -2.52 6.51
C ALA A 37 11.48 -3.29 5.48
N THR A 38 11.08 -2.64 4.38
CA THR A 38 10.22 -3.25 3.35
C THR A 38 11.05 -3.85 2.21
N HIS A 39 10.44 -4.79 1.47
CA HIS A 39 11.08 -5.39 0.29
C HIS A 39 11.25 -4.42 -0.89
N TYR A 40 10.51 -3.29 -0.90
CA TYR A 40 10.57 -2.26 -1.94
C TYR A 40 10.67 -0.85 -1.33
N PRO A 41 11.84 -0.48 -0.77
CA PRO A 41 12.01 0.75 -0.02
C PRO A 41 11.69 2.00 -0.85
N GLU A 42 12.13 2.04 -2.12
CA GLU A 42 11.92 3.19 -3.01
C GLU A 42 10.44 3.43 -3.30
N LEU A 43 9.69 2.38 -3.66
CA LEU A 43 8.25 2.47 -3.93
C LEU A 43 7.48 2.84 -2.66
N CYS A 44 7.88 2.30 -1.50
CA CYS A 44 7.33 2.66 -0.21
C CYS A 44 7.53 4.16 0.10
N VAL A 45 8.75 4.69 -0.11
CA VAL A 45 9.06 6.11 0.13
C VAL A 45 8.29 7.00 -0.83
N GLU A 46 8.22 6.66 -2.10
CA GLU A 46 7.46 7.40 -3.12
C GLU A 46 5.98 7.49 -2.74
N CYS A 47 5.37 6.33 -2.44
CA CYS A 47 3.99 6.24 -1.99
C CYS A 47 3.79 7.11 -0.75
N LEU A 48 4.48 6.80 0.37
CA LEU A 48 4.24 7.44 1.67
C LEU A 48 4.61 8.93 1.69
N SER A 49 5.59 9.38 0.90
CA SER A 49 5.96 10.80 0.81
C SER A 49 4.79 11.67 0.32
N SER A 50 3.97 11.16 -0.61
CA SER A 50 2.76 11.84 -1.10
C SER A 50 1.68 11.96 -0.01
N TYR A 51 1.63 11.01 0.94
CA TYR A 51 0.72 11.03 2.08
C TYR A 51 1.22 11.97 3.18
N ALA A 52 2.53 12.01 3.47
CA ALA A 52 3.12 12.93 4.45
C ALA A 52 2.84 14.41 4.16
N SER A 53 2.90 14.83 2.90
CA SER A 53 2.53 16.19 2.50
C SER A 53 1.05 16.52 2.72
N GLY A 54 0.17 15.51 2.71
CA GLY A 54 -1.24 15.68 3.03
C GLY A 54 -1.51 15.72 4.54
N ILE A 55 -0.75 14.97 5.34
CA ILE A 55 -0.87 14.93 6.80
C ILE A 55 -0.44 16.26 7.43
N GLN A 56 0.56 16.95 6.88
CA GLN A 56 0.94 18.30 7.32
C GLN A 56 -0.19 19.33 7.20
N ARG A 57 -1.18 19.10 6.32
CA ARG A 57 -2.34 19.99 6.13
C ARG A 57 -3.55 19.62 7.00
N ASP A 58 -3.59 18.42 7.56
CA ASP A 58 -4.75 17.92 8.31
C ASP A 58 -4.31 17.40 9.70
N ASN A 59 -3.99 18.35 10.58
CA ASN A 59 -3.51 18.15 11.95
C ASN A 59 -4.50 17.32 12.83
N ARG A 60 -5.72 17.06 12.35
CA ARG A 60 -6.76 16.29 13.04
C ARG A 60 -6.56 14.78 12.93
N LEU A 61 -5.93 14.29 11.86
CA LEU A 61 -5.69 12.86 11.66
C LEU A 61 -4.66 12.29 12.64
N VAL A 62 -3.75 13.13 13.15
CA VAL A 62 -2.62 12.69 13.97
C VAL A 62 -2.97 12.61 15.47
N TRP A 63 -3.99 13.34 15.95
CA TRP A 63 -4.28 13.46 17.39
C TRP A 63 -5.76 13.28 17.79
N GLY A 64 -6.67 12.94 16.85
CA GLY A 64 -8.12 12.98 17.11
C GLY A 64 -8.98 11.88 16.48
N LEU A 65 -8.38 10.75 16.05
CA LEU A 65 -9.14 9.63 15.48
C LEU A 65 -10.00 8.94 16.54
N LYS A 66 -11.26 8.68 16.23
CA LYS A 66 -12.10 7.80 17.06
C LYS A 66 -11.57 6.36 16.96
N PRO A 67 -11.75 5.52 17.99
CA PRO A 67 -11.31 4.11 17.94
C PRO A 67 -11.81 3.36 16.71
N ARG A 68 -13.05 3.63 16.28
CA ARG A 68 -13.65 2.99 15.10
C ARG A 68 -13.02 3.45 13.79
N GLU A 69 -12.71 4.75 13.68
CA GLU A 69 -12.03 5.32 12.51
C GLU A 69 -10.60 4.79 12.41
N TYR A 70 -9.91 4.63 13.55
CA TYR A 70 -8.58 4.03 13.60
C TYR A 70 -8.58 2.57 13.14
N GLN A 71 -9.53 1.75 13.59
CA GLN A 71 -9.62 0.35 13.16
C GLN A 71 -9.89 0.25 11.65
N ALA A 72 -10.89 0.98 11.13
CA ALA A 72 -11.16 1.00 9.69
C ALA A 72 -9.96 1.50 8.87
N LEU A 73 -9.19 2.45 9.40
CA LEU A 73 -7.97 2.94 8.78
C LEU A 73 -6.86 1.87 8.77
N LYS A 74 -6.69 1.14 9.87
CA LYS A 74 -5.74 0.02 9.95
C LYS A 74 -6.10 -1.09 8.96
N ASP A 75 -7.36 -1.50 8.93
CA ASP A 75 -7.85 -2.53 7.98
C ASP A 75 -7.65 -2.06 6.53
N CYS A 76 -7.90 -0.78 6.25
CA CYS A 76 -7.63 -0.23 4.93
C CYS A 76 -6.13 -0.26 4.59
N PHE A 77 -5.24 0.05 5.53
CA PHE A 77 -3.80 -0.04 5.27
C PHE A 77 -3.35 -1.47 4.98
N GLU A 78 -3.92 -2.47 5.66
CA GLU A 78 -3.68 -3.89 5.37
C GLU A 78 -4.11 -4.22 3.93
N ASN A 79 -5.32 -3.85 3.52
CA ASN A 79 -5.81 -4.03 2.14
C ASN A 79 -4.92 -3.32 1.10
N MET A 80 -4.41 -2.12 1.41
CA MET A 80 -3.49 -1.41 0.50
C MET A 80 -2.11 -2.05 0.43
N GLY A 81 -1.66 -2.69 1.51
CA GLY A 81 -0.48 -3.56 1.50
C GLY A 81 -0.66 -4.73 0.55
N ASP A 82 -1.79 -5.43 0.65
CA ASP A 82 -2.15 -6.53 -0.25
C ASP A 82 -2.27 -6.08 -1.71
N THR A 83 -2.85 -4.91 -1.94
CA THR A 83 -2.91 -4.26 -3.26
C THR A 83 -1.51 -4.09 -3.85
N ALA A 84 -0.59 -3.52 -3.06
CA ALA A 84 0.79 -3.31 -3.50
C ALA A 84 1.52 -4.63 -3.80
N ASP A 85 1.32 -5.66 -2.97
CA ASP A 85 1.91 -6.98 -3.17
C ASP A 85 1.37 -7.67 -4.43
N ARG A 86 0.05 -7.60 -4.68
CA ARG A 86 -0.59 -8.13 -5.89
C ARG A 86 -0.11 -7.41 -7.15
N LEU A 87 0.00 -6.09 -7.12
CA LEU A 87 0.54 -5.31 -8.25
C LEU A 87 2.03 -5.61 -8.47
N SER A 88 2.82 -5.77 -7.41
CA SER A 88 4.22 -6.17 -7.49
C SER A 88 4.39 -7.57 -8.10
N GLN A 89 3.52 -8.51 -7.73
CA GLN A 89 3.46 -9.83 -8.37
C GLN A 89 3.18 -9.67 -9.88
N SER A 90 2.17 -8.89 -10.27
CA SER A 90 1.82 -8.60 -11.68
C SER A 90 3.00 -8.12 -12.50
N VAL A 91 3.77 -7.16 -11.99
CA VAL A 91 4.97 -6.66 -12.67
C VAL A 91 6.03 -7.75 -12.83
N ARG A 92 6.21 -8.64 -11.85
CA ARG A 92 7.18 -9.74 -11.92
C ARG A 92 6.82 -10.76 -13.01
N GLU A 93 5.56 -11.19 -13.09
CA GLU A 93 5.10 -12.06 -14.19
C GLU A 93 5.29 -11.38 -15.55
N ILE A 94 5.02 -10.07 -15.67
CA ILE A 94 5.28 -9.33 -16.91
C ILE A 94 6.76 -9.40 -17.30
N GLY A 95 7.67 -9.28 -16.33
CA GLY A 95 9.10 -9.45 -16.56
C GLY A 95 9.48 -10.86 -17.04
N TYR A 96 8.89 -11.91 -16.45
CA TYR A 96 9.12 -13.29 -16.88
C TYR A 96 8.57 -13.56 -18.29
N MET A 97 7.42 -12.96 -18.63
CA MET A 97 6.82 -13.07 -19.96
C MET A 97 7.65 -12.45 -21.08
N GLY A 98 8.53 -11.48 -20.79
CA GLY A 98 9.46 -10.93 -21.80
C GLY A 98 10.40 -11.98 -22.42
N ARG A 99 10.49 -13.18 -21.83
CA ARG A 99 11.24 -14.34 -22.33
C ARG A 99 10.34 -15.45 -22.89
N ALA A 100 9.03 -15.37 -22.70
CA ALA A 100 8.07 -16.39 -23.11
C ALA A 100 7.60 -16.16 -24.57
N VAL A 101 7.40 -17.23 -25.34
CA VAL A 101 6.98 -17.18 -26.76
C VAL A 101 5.70 -18.00 -26.94
N GLY A 102 4.76 -17.53 -27.77
CA GLY A 102 3.60 -18.32 -28.19
C GLY A 102 2.46 -18.39 -27.16
N GLN A 103 1.88 -19.57 -26.93
CA GLN A 103 0.69 -19.76 -26.08
C GLN A 103 0.94 -19.47 -24.60
N ASP A 104 2.14 -19.76 -24.08
CA ASP A 104 2.48 -19.52 -22.67
C ASP A 104 2.30 -18.04 -22.29
N PHE A 105 2.70 -17.14 -23.19
CA PHE A 105 2.54 -15.70 -23.02
C PHE A 105 1.06 -15.28 -22.87
N GLY A 106 0.17 -15.84 -23.69
CA GLY A 106 -1.27 -15.53 -23.67
C GLY A 106 -1.98 -16.07 -22.43
N TRP A 107 -1.49 -17.17 -21.85
CA TRP A 107 -1.98 -17.74 -20.60
C TRP A 107 -1.53 -16.90 -19.39
N HIS A 108 -0.23 -16.55 -19.32
CA HIS A 108 0.30 -15.70 -18.26
C HIS A 108 -0.40 -14.34 -18.21
N MET A 109 -0.60 -13.70 -19.36
CA MET A 109 -1.29 -12.40 -19.43
C MET A 109 -2.75 -12.48 -18.94
N SER A 110 -3.46 -13.57 -19.28
CA SER A 110 -4.85 -13.78 -18.84
C SER A 110 -4.96 -13.98 -17.33
N ASN A 111 -3.99 -14.71 -16.76
CA ASN A 111 -3.98 -14.99 -15.32
C ASN A 111 -3.59 -13.76 -14.51
N ILE A 112 -2.66 -12.93 -14.98
CA ILE A 112 -2.31 -11.65 -14.34
C ILE A 112 -3.55 -10.76 -14.19
N VAL A 113 -4.36 -10.65 -15.24
CA VAL A 113 -5.63 -9.90 -15.25
C VAL A 113 -6.59 -10.46 -14.22
N GLN A 114 -6.84 -11.77 -14.24
CA GLN A 114 -7.86 -12.41 -13.40
C GLN A 114 -7.46 -12.46 -11.93
N THR A 115 -6.18 -12.66 -11.63
CA THR A 115 -5.76 -13.04 -10.29
C THR A 115 -5.17 -11.90 -9.50
N TRP A 116 -4.40 -10.98 -10.10
CA TRP A 116 -3.63 -10.02 -9.31
C TRP A 116 -4.14 -8.59 -9.47
N VAL A 117 -4.34 -8.13 -10.70
CA VAL A 117 -4.84 -6.75 -10.93
C VAL A 117 -6.32 -6.64 -10.54
N SER A 118 -7.15 -7.64 -10.85
CA SER A 118 -8.54 -7.66 -10.40
C SER A 118 -8.66 -7.77 -8.87
N ALA A 119 -7.75 -8.51 -8.25
CA ALA A 119 -7.75 -8.68 -6.81
C ALA A 119 -7.28 -7.40 -6.09
N ALA A 120 -6.29 -6.67 -6.65
CA ALA A 120 -5.92 -5.33 -6.18
C ALA A 120 -7.13 -4.36 -6.17
N LEU A 121 -7.95 -4.36 -7.23
CA LEU A 121 -9.20 -3.57 -7.25
C LEU A 121 -10.20 -4.00 -6.16
N THR A 122 -10.27 -5.30 -5.87
CA THR A 122 -11.12 -5.81 -4.78
C THR A 122 -10.66 -5.32 -3.42
N ASP A 123 -9.35 -5.28 -3.16
CA ASP A 123 -8.80 -4.80 -1.89
C ASP A 123 -9.05 -3.29 -1.71
N GLU A 124 -8.87 -2.51 -2.78
CA GLU A 124 -9.19 -1.08 -2.80
C GLU A 124 -10.67 -0.83 -2.52
N ASN A 125 -11.58 -1.59 -3.16
CA ASN A 125 -13.02 -1.51 -2.88
C ASN A 125 -13.34 -1.93 -1.43
N THR A 126 -12.70 -2.99 -0.94
CA THR A 126 -12.89 -3.46 0.45
C THR A 126 -12.44 -2.41 1.46
N CYS A 127 -11.34 -1.69 1.20
CA CYS A 127 -10.96 -0.55 2.02
C CYS A 127 -12.07 0.51 2.04
N LEU A 128 -12.63 0.88 0.88
CA LEU A 128 -13.71 1.88 0.81
C LEU A 128 -14.97 1.44 1.56
N ASP A 129 -15.32 0.15 1.46
CA ASP A 129 -16.47 -0.44 2.14
C ASP A 129 -16.35 -0.40 3.67
N GLY A 130 -15.13 -0.48 4.20
CA GLY A 130 -14.83 -0.29 5.63
C GLY A 130 -15.28 1.07 6.19
N PHE A 131 -15.45 2.08 5.32
CA PHE A 131 -15.92 3.42 5.68
C PHE A 131 -17.36 3.71 5.22
N SER A 132 -18.08 2.74 4.66
CA SER A 132 -19.43 2.95 4.07
C SER A 132 -20.45 3.47 5.08
N SER A 133 -20.38 3.05 6.35
CA SER A 133 -21.30 3.43 7.43
C SER A 133 -21.38 4.95 7.65
N HIS A 134 -22.58 5.46 7.94
CA HIS A 134 -22.81 6.85 8.35
C HIS A 134 -22.07 7.24 9.64
N LEU A 135 -21.76 6.27 10.50
CA LEU A 135 -20.98 6.50 11.71
C LEU A 135 -19.52 6.88 11.41
N MET A 136 -19.09 6.73 10.16
CA MET A 136 -17.77 7.12 9.65
C MET A 136 -17.82 8.44 8.87
N ASP A 137 -18.96 9.12 8.82
CA ASP A 137 -19.07 10.39 8.09
C ASP A 137 -18.18 11.47 8.74
N GLY A 138 -17.32 12.07 7.92
CA GLY A 138 -16.35 13.06 8.37
C GLY A 138 -15.11 13.12 7.48
N ASN A 139 -14.13 13.91 7.92
CA ASN A 139 -12.92 14.20 7.15
C ASN A 139 -12.08 12.94 6.84
N VAL A 140 -12.05 11.97 7.76
CA VAL A 140 -11.29 10.72 7.60
C VAL A 140 -11.81 9.94 6.39
N LYS A 141 -13.12 9.66 6.35
CA LYS A 141 -13.77 8.97 5.23
C LYS A 141 -13.58 9.73 3.92
N ALA A 142 -13.71 11.05 3.92
CA ALA A 142 -13.50 11.87 2.73
C ALA A 142 -12.06 11.78 2.20
N ALA A 143 -11.06 11.87 3.09
CA ALA A 143 -9.66 11.77 2.74
C ALA A 143 -9.27 10.39 2.22
N ILE A 144 -9.75 9.31 2.87
CA ILE A 144 -9.51 7.94 2.43
C ILE A 144 -10.21 7.68 1.09
N LYS A 145 -11.49 8.04 0.96
CA LYS A 145 -12.22 7.87 -0.30
C LYS A 145 -11.51 8.53 -1.48
N LEU A 146 -11.06 9.78 -1.32
CA LEU A 146 -10.32 10.49 -2.36
C LEU A 146 -9.04 9.75 -2.77
N ARG A 147 -8.26 9.28 -1.80
CA ARG A 147 -6.97 8.62 -2.06
C ARG A 147 -7.16 7.25 -2.71
N ILE A 148 -8.03 6.42 -2.16
CA ILE A 148 -8.24 5.05 -2.63
C ILE A 148 -8.94 5.02 -3.99
N THR A 149 -9.88 5.94 -4.25
CA THR A 149 -10.45 6.08 -5.60
C THR A 149 -9.40 6.44 -6.65
N ASN A 150 -8.40 7.26 -6.32
CA ASN A 150 -7.30 7.54 -7.25
C ASN A 150 -6.47 6.29 -7.55
N VAL A 151 -6.15 5.49 -6.52
CA VAL A 151 -5.41 4.23 -6.73
C VAL A 151 -6.23 3.29 -7.62
N ALA A 152 -7.51 3.11 -7.32
CA ALA A 152 -8.40 2.27 -8.11
C ALA A 152 -8.55 2.71 -9.57
N GLN A 153 -8.56 4.01 -9.84
CA GLN A 153 -8.55 4.52 -11.21
C GLN A 153 -7.27 4.14 -11.95
N VAL A 154 -6.10 4.29 -11.32
CA VAL A 154 -4.82 3.92 -11.91
C VAL A 154 -4.72 2.40 -12.10
N THR A 155 -5.14 1.61 -11.11
CA THR A 155 -5.21 0.15 -11.19
C THR A 155 -6.14 -0.31 -12.32
N SER A 156 -7.30 0.35 -12.48
CA SER A 156 -8.25 0.08 -13.57
C SER A 156 -7.67 0.44 -14.95
N ASN A 157 -6.95 1.55 -15.06
CA ASN A 157 -6.23 1.91 -16.29
C ASN A 157 -5.18 0.86 -16.64
N ALA A 158 -4.40 0.39 -15.66
CA ALA A 158 -3.43 -0.68 -15.86
C ALA A 158 -4.11 -1.97 -16.33
N LEU A 159 -5.23 -2.36 -15.70
CA LEU A 159 -6.04 -3.51 -16.11
C LEU A 159 -6.49 -3.41 -17.57
N ALA A 160 -6.97 -2.24 -17.99
CA ALA A 160 -7.41 -2.01 -19.37
C ALA A 160 -6.25 -2.15 -20.38
N LEU A 161 -5.07 -1.62 -20.05
CA LEU A 161 -3.88 -1.72 -20.89
C LEU A 161 -3.41 -3.18 -21.04
N VAL A 162 -3.36 -3.92 -19.93
CA VAL A 162 -2.98 -5.34 -19.92
C VAL A 162 -3.97 -6.16 -20.75
N ASN A 163 -5.28 -5.90 -20.61
CA ASN A 163 -6.32 -6.55 -21.41
C ASN A 163 -6.19 -6.25 -22.91
N HIS A 164 -5.95 -5.00 -23.27
CA HIS A 164 -5.76 -4.61 -24.67
C HIS A 164 -4.50 -5.23 -25.28
N PHE A 165 -3.42 -5.32 -24.50
CA PHE A 165 -2.19 -5.97 -24.94
C PHE A 165 -2.38 -7.49 -25.15
N ALA A 166 -3.08 -8.15 -24.22
CA ALA A 166 -3.43 -9.57 -24.32
C ALA A 166 -4.24 -9.89 -25.59
N SER A 167 -5.27 -9.09 -25.88
CA SER A 167 -6.14 -9.30 -27.04
C SER A 167 -5.39 -9.12 -28.35
N ARG A 168 -4.53 -8.10 -28.46
CA ARG A 168 -3.71 -7.85 -29.66
C ARG A 168 -2.71 -8.98 -29.92
N HIS A 169 -2.10 -9.54 -28.88
CA HIS A 169 -1.16 -10.67 -29.04
C HIS A 169 -1.86 -11.97 -29.43
N ARG A 170 -3.05 -12.27 -28.89
CA ARG A 170 -3.86 -13.41 -29.33
C ARG A 170 -4.21 -13.31 -30.82
N ALA A 171 -4.63 -12.13 -31.28
CA ALA A 171 -5.01 -11.90 -32.68
C ALA A 171 -3.83 -12.03 -33.67
N LYS A 172 -2.58 -11.82 -33.23
CA LYS A 172 -1.39 -12.02 -34.08
C LYS A 172 -0.87 -13.46 -34.13
N ASN A 173 -1.26 -14.30 -33.17
CA ASN A 173 -0.82 -15.70 -33.04
C ASN A 173 -1.93 -16.71 -33.44
N SER A 174 -3.04 -16.20 -34.00
CA SER A 174 -4.14 -16.98 -34.60
C SER A 174 -4.01 -16.96 -36.11
#